data_AF-A0A7C7VUF6-F1
#
_entry.id   AF-A0A7C7VUF6-F1
#
_cell.length_a   1.000
_cell.length_b   1.000
_cell.length_c   1.000
_cell.angle_alpha   90.00
_cell.angle_beta   90.00
_cell.angle_gamma   90.00
#
_symmetry.space_group_name_H-M   'P 1'
#
loop_
_entity.id
_entity.type
_entity.pdbx_description
1 polymer ?
#
loop_
_entity_poly.entity_id
_entity_poly.type
_entity_poly.pdbx_seq_one_letter_code
_entity_poly.pdbx_strand_id
1 'polypeptide(L)'
;MKFSGSQNRIWIVVPTYWGDADAGIYDHPTPLEADGTLAFLLDSLCEQNSAPSFSALILLSTTAPEYERVAEKRVKKSPHPTQKNSIFTSQLAKQHSL
;
A
#
# COMPACT_ATOMS: atom_id res chain seq x y z
N MET A 1 15.74 -7.15 -2.57
CA MET A 1 15.94 -6.22 -1.43
C MET A 1 16.28 -7.04 -0.19
N LYS A 2 17.39 -6.75 0.49
CA LYS A 2 17.69 -7.32 1.81
C LYS A 2 17.27 -6.29 2.87
N PHE A 3 16.25 -6.62 3.66
CA PHE A 3 15.84 -5.80 4.79
C PHE A 3 16.81 -6.08 5.96
N SER A 4 17.78 -5.19 6.17
CA SER A 4 18.66 -5.21 7.33
C SER A 4 17.92 -4.60 8.52
N GLY A 5 17.27 -5.42 9.34
CA GLY A 5 16.55 -4.97 10.53
C GLY A 5 17.50 -4.66 11.69
N SER A 6 17.47 -3.43 12.21
CA SER A 6 17.85 -3.17 13.60
C SER A 6 16.78 -3.79 14.52
N GLN A 7 17.20 -4.26 15.70
CA GLN A 7 16.47 -5.16 16.60
C GLN A 7 15.13 -4.66 17.21
N ASN A 8 14.44 -3.65 16.64
CA ASN A 8 13.06 -3.32 17.08
C ASN A 8 12.22 -2.44 16.13
N ARG A 9 12.40 -2.53 14.80
CA ARG A 9 11.59 -1.74 13.85
C ARG A 9 10.27 -2.46 13.54
N ILE A 10 9.14 -1.89 13.98
CA ILE A 10 7.81 -2.42 13.67
C ILE A 10 7.52 -2.18 12.19
N TRP A 11 7.06 -3.22 11.49
CA TRP A 11 6.58 -3.12 10.12
C TRP A 11 5.07 -3.28 10.09
N ILE A 12 4.39 -2.34 9.44
CA ILE A 12 2.97 -2.40 9.10
C ILE A 12 2.89 -2.70 7.62
N VAL A 13 2.44 -3.90 7.26
CA VAL A 13 2.31 -4.30 5.86
C VAL A 13 0.85 -4.15 5.46
N VAL A 14 0.58 -3.32 4.45
CA VAL A 14 -0.78 -3.02 3.97
C VAL A 14 -0.93 -3.54 2.54
N PRO A 15 -1.63 -4.67 2.34
CA PRO A 15 -1.98 -5.11 1.00
C PRO A 15 -3.08 -4.21 0.42
N THR A 16 -2.91 -3.79 -0.82
CA THR A 16 -3.89 -2.99 -1.56
C THR A 16 -4.14 -3.61 -2.92
N TYR A 17 -5.40 -3.62 -3.34
CA TYR A 17 -5.85 -4.22 -4.59
C TYR A 17 -6.67 -3.21 -5.38
N TRP A 18 -6.25 -2.96 -6.63
CA TRP A 18 -6.78 -1.89 -7.46
C TRP A 18 -7.28 -2.40 -8.82
N GLY A 19 -8.39 -1.87 -9.30
CA GLY A 19 -8.98 -2.30 -10.58
C GLY A 19 -10.48 -2.00 -10.66
N ASP A 20 -11.14 -2.57 -11.66
CA ASP A 20 -12.56 -2.34 -11.89
C ASP A 20 -13.40 -3.09 -10.85
N ALA A 21 -14.42 -2.42 -10.31
CA ALA A 21 -15.28 -2.95 -9.25
C ALA A 21 -15.90 -4.32 -9.59
N ASP A 22 -16.07 -4.61 -10.88
CA ASP A 22 -16.71 -5.81 -11.42
C ASP A 22 -15.71 -6.81 -12.06
N ALA A 23 -14.40 -6.62 -11.87
CA ALA A 23 -13.34 -7.44 -12.52
C ALA A 23 -13.25 -8.90 -12.03
N GLY A 24 -14.17 -9.34 -11.17
CA GLY A 24 -14.52 -10.74 -10.96
C GLY A 24 -13.36 -11.73 -10.86
N ILE A 25 -12.63 -11.71 -9.74
CA ILE A 25 -11.97 -12.88 -9.08
C ILE A 25 -11.63 -12.52 -7.62
N TYR A 26 -11.45 -11.22 -7.34
CA TYR A 26 -11.34 -10.64 -5.99
C TYR A 26 -12.59 -9.81 -5.68
N ASP A 27 -13.06 -9.87 -4.44
CA ASP A 27 -14.20 -9.07 -4.00
C ASP A 27 -13.79 -7.59 -3.94
N HIS A 28 -14.42 -6.76 -4.79
CA HIS A 28 -14.39 -5.30 -4.76
C HIS A 28 -12.98 -4.65 -4.70
N PRO A 29 -12.17 -4.72 -5.78
CA PRO A 29 -10.98 -3.88 -5.89
C PRO A 29 -11.31 -2.40 -5.66
N THR A 30 -10.35 -1.67 -5.10
CA THR A 30 -10.48 -0.22 -5.01
C THR A 30 -10.47 0.36 -6.43
N PRO A 31 -11.51 1.11 -6.85
CA PRO A 31 -11.51 1.76 -8.15
C PRO A 31 -10.31 2.70 -8.28
N LEU A 32 -9.68 2.75 -9.45
CA LEU A 32 -8.44 3.52 -9.68
C LEU A 32 -8.59 5.02 -9.40
N GLU A 33 -9.80 5.56 -9.56
CA GLU A 33 -10.12 6.96 -9.31
C GLU A 33 -10.57 7.23 -7.86
N ALA A 34 -10.92 6.19 -7.10
CA ALA A 34 -11.33 6.34 -5.71
C ALA A 34 -10.12 6.55 -4.78
N ASP A 35 -10.30 7.30 -3.69
CA ASP A 35 -9.29 7.41 -2.63
C ASP A 35 -9.14 6.08 -1.86
N GLY A 36 -10.21 5.28 -1.81
CA GLY A 36 -10.29 4.04 -1.05
C GLY A 36 -10.13 4.27 0.45
N THR A 37 -9.86 3.19 1.19
CA THR A 37 -9.61 3.23 2.64
C THR A 37 -8.14 3.44 2.99
N LEU A 38 -7.24 3.35 2.00
CA LEU A 38 -5.80 3.49 2.22
C LEU A 38 -5.42 4.88 2.72
N ALA A 39 -5.99 5.94 2.12
CA ALA A 39 -5.70 7.32 2.53
C ALA A 39 -6.06 7.53 4.00
N PHE A 40 -7.27 7.10 4.40
CA PHE A 40 -7.74 7.18 5.78
C PHE A 40 -6.87 6.39 6.77
N LEU A 41 -6.44 5.18 6.39
CA LEU A 41 -5.51 4.40 7.19
C LEU A 41 -4.18 5.15 7.39
N LEU A 42 -3.65 5.73 6.32
CA LEU A 42 -2.38 6.45 6.38
C LEU A 42 -2.49 7.72 7.22
N ASP A 43 -3.59 8.47 7.13
CA ASP A 43 -3.87 9.61 8.02
C ASP A 43 -3.92 9.16 9.48
N SER A 44 -4.67 8.10 9.78
CA SER A 44 -4.78 7.55 11.14
C SER A 44 -3.42 7.14 11.70
N LEU A 45 -2.52 6.59 10.86
CA LEU A 45 -1.16 6.22 11.22
C LEU A 45 -0.25 7.46 11.42
N CYS A 46 -0.47 8.55 10.68
CA CYS A 46 0.25 9.81 10.88
C CYS A 46 -0.06 10.44 12.25
N GLU A 47 -1.26 10.24 12.77
CA GLU A 47 -1.73 10.81 14.04
C GLU A 47 -1.25 10.02 15.28
N GLN A 48 -0.62 8.86 15.11
CA GLN A 48 -0.16 8.02 16.23
C GLN A 48 1.11 8.57 16.90
N ASN A 49 0.93 9.53 17.81
CA ASN A 49 2.03 10.19 18.53
C ASN A 49 2.66 9.36 19.67
N SER A 50 1.97 8.32 20.14
CA SER A 50 2.41 7.49 21.28
C SER A 50 2.86 6.08 20.88
N ALA A 51 2.74 5.71 19.61
CA ALA A 51 3.16 4.41 19.11
C ALA A 51 4.70 4.32 18.99
N PRO A 52 5.30 3.12 19.14
CA PRO A 52 6.70 2.91 18.77
C PRO A 52 6.92 3.27 17.30
N SER A 53 8.14 3.68 16.95
CA SER A 53 8.49 3.97 15.55
C SER A 53 8.24 2.77 14.65
N PHE A 54 7.59 3.02 13.52
CA PHE A 54 7.20 1.97 12.58
C PHE A 54 7.56 2.33 11.15
N SER A 55 7.44 1.36 10.27
CA SER A 55 7.49 1.57 8.83
C SER A 55 6.36 0.85 8.17
N ALA A 56 5.72 1.55 7.24
CA ALA A 56 4.63 1.01 6.45
C ALA A 56 5.18 0.51 5.12
N LEU A 57 4.84 -0.71 4.74
CA LEU A 57 5.07 -1.25 3.41
C LEU A 57 3.71 -1.45 2.74
N ILE A 58 3.44 -0.65 1.71
CA ILE A 58 2.23 -0.78 0.90
C ILE A 58 2.53 -1.75 -0.24
N LEU A 59 1.89 -2.91 -0.19
CA LEU A 59 1.93 -3.88 -1.27
C LEU A 59 0.83 -3.53 -2.26
N LEU A 60 1.21 -3.30 -3.51
CA LEU A 60 0.29 -2.92 -4.57
C LEU A 60 0.07 -4.08 -5.52
N SER A 61 -1.19 -4.45 -5.71
CA SER A 61 -1.62 -5.44 -6.69
C SER A 61 -2.76 -4.88 -7.53
N THR A 62 -2.80 -5.25 -8.81
CA THR A 62 -3.82 -4.80 -9.76
C THR A 62 -4.55 -5.96 -10.43
N THR A 63 -5.81 -5.73 -10.80
CA THR A 63 -6.59 -6.70 -11.60
C THR A 63 -5.96 -6.90 -12.97
N ALA A 64 -5.41 -5.84 -13.58
CA ALA A 64 -4.78 -5.86 -14.90
C ALA A 64 -3.43 -5.09 -14.92
N PRO A 65 -2.45 -5.49 -15.75
CA PRO A 65 -1.13 -4.83 -15.81
C PRO A 65 -1.18 -3.33 -16.17
N GLU A 66 -2.11 -2.93 -17.02
CA GLU A 66 -2.30 -1.54 -17.45
C GLU A 66 -2.64 -0.59 -16.28
N TYR A 67 -3.15 -1.13 -15.17
CA TYR A 67 -3.54 -0.35 -13.99
C TYR A 67 -2.37 -0.05 -13.05
N GLU A 68 -1.22 -0.72 -13.21
CA GLU A 68 -0.08 -0.63 -12.28
C GLU A 68 0.41 0.81 -12.09
N ARG A 69 0.60 1.56 -13.20
CA ARG A 69 1.09 2.94 -13.15
C ARG A 69 0.07 3.90 -12.52
N VAL A 70 -1.22 3.66 -12.75
CA VAL A 70 -2.29 4.51 -12.22
C VAL A 70 -2.42 4.29 -10.72
N ALA A 71 -2.48 3.03 -10.30
CA ALA A 71 -2.53 2.64 -8.89
C ALA A 71 -1.28 3.13 -8.12
N GLU A 72 -0.07 3.00 -8.69
CA GLU A 72 1.16 3.49 -8.06
C GLU A 72 1.13 5.01 -7.85
N LYS A 73 0.70 5.77 -8.87
CA LYS A 73 0.51 7.22 -8.75
C LYS A 73 -0.51 7.57 -7.67
N ARG A 74 -1.56 6.75 -7.51
CA ARG A 74 -2.59 6.97 -6.49
C ARG A 74 -2.01 6.82 -5.08
N VAL A 75 -1.32 5.72 -4.81
CA VAL A 75 -0.67 5.47 -3.52
C VAL A 75 0.39 6.53 -3.20
N LYS A 76 1.15 6.99 -4.19
CA LYS A 76 2.15 8.06 -4.00
C LYS A 76 1.54 9.43 -3.70
N LYS A 77 0.27 9.67 -4.02
CA LYS A 77 -0.45 10.89 -3.64
C LYS A 77 -1.04 10.82 -2.23
N SER A 78 -1.13 9.63 -1.64
CA SER A 78 -1.67 9.45 -0.30
C SER A 78 -0.79 10.13 0.76
N PRO A 79 -1.35 10.49 1.92
CA PRO A 79 -0.60 11.09 3.03
C PRO A 79 0.55 10.17 3.48
N HIS A 80 1.68 10.78 3.83
CA HIS A 80 2.89 10.06 4.26
C HIS A 80 3.20 10.39 5.72
N PRO A 81 3.54 9.39 6.55
CA PRO A 81 3.88 9.59 7.95
C PRO A 81 5.21 10.33 8.09
N THR A 82 5.36 10.98 9.25
CA THR A 82 6.47 11.89 9.59
C THR A 82 7.85 11.22 9.51
N GLN A 83 8.94 12.00 9.50
CA GLN A 83 10.34 11.51 9.34
C GLN A 83 10.75 10.35 10.27
N LYS A 84 10.12 10.16 11.43
CA LYS A 84 10.38 9.01 12.32
C LYS A 84 9.84 7.69 11.78
N ASN A 85 8.87 7.78 10.88
CA ASN A 85 8.19 6.68 10.20
C ASN A 85 8.50 6.76 8.69
N SER A 86 8.34 5.67 7.96
CA SER A 86 8.61 5.65 6.52
C SER A 86 7.58 4.80 5.80
N ILE A 87 7.13 5.24 4.62
CA ILE A 87 6.35 4.41 3.70
C ILE A 87 7.28 3.89 2.60
N PHE A 88 7.16 2.60 2.32
CA PHE A 88 7.72 1.95 1.15
C PHE A 88 6.57 1.43 0.29
N THR A 89 6.71 1.53 -1.03
CA THR A 89 5.77 0.93 -1.98
C THR A 89 6.48 -0.19 -2.74
N SER A 90 5.82 -1.33 -2.90
CA SER A 90 6.31 -2.39 -3.77
C SER A 90 5.16 -3.00 -4.56
N GLN A 91 5.37 -3.11 -5.87
CA GLN A 91 4.49 -3.88 -6.74
C GLN A 91 4.74 -5.37 -6.53
N LEU A 92 3.66 -6.13 -6.32
CA LEU A 92 3.73 -7.58 -6.37
C LEU A 92 3.65 -7.99 -7.84
N ALA A 93 4.76 -8.46 -8.40
CA ALA A 93 4.75 -9.11 -9.70
C ALA A 93 3.82 -10.32 -9.61
N LYS A 94 2.78 -10.38 -10.46
CA LYS A 94 1.98 -11.60 -10.61
C LYS A 94 2.94 -12.74 -10.97
N GLN A 95 3.04 -13.76 -10.11
CA GLN A 95 3.52 -15.04 -10.58
C GLN A 95 2.56 -15.45 -11.72
N HIS A 96 3.12 -15.71 -12.90
CA HIS A 96 2.39 -16.34 -13.98
C HIS A 96 1.73 -17.60 -13.39
N SER A 97 0.40 -17.61 -13.33
CA SER A 97 -0.36 -18.80 -12.99
C SER A 97 0.02 -19.91 -13.98
N LEU A 98 0.35 -21.08 -13.41
CA LEU A 98 0.61 -22.34 -14.09
C LEU A 98 -0.55 -22.74 -15.01
#